data_AF-A0A3M8DEC6-F1
#
_entry.id   AF-A0A3M8DEC6-F1
#
_cell.length_a   1.000
_cell.length_b   1.000
_cell.length_c   1.000
_cell.angle_alpha   90.00
_cell.angle_beta   90.00
_cell.angle_gamma   90.00
#
_symmetry.space_group_name_H-M   'P 1'
#
loop_
_entity.id
_entity.type
_entity.pdbx_description
1 polymer ?
#
loop_
_entity_poly.entity_id
_entity_poly.type
_entity_poly.pdbx_seq_one_letter_code
_entity_poly.pdbx_strand_id
1 'polypeptide(L)' 'MEPKEMVQMGRFRQKVIQLAIVEKKSIYETAIACGCTAEKVKRVIKKWKALSRNQVLSNPSPKKE' A
#
# COMPACT_ATOMS: atom_id res chain seq x y z
N MET A 1 -1.76 0.89 18.39
CA MET A 1 -2.39 -0.16 17.58
C MET A 1 -1.38 -0.56 16.52
N GLU A 2 -0.64 -1.65 16.74
CA GLU A 2 0.36 -2.12 15.78
C GLU A 2 -0.34 -2.63 14.52
N PRO A 3 0.07 -2.22 13.31
CA PRO A 3 -0.53 -2.70 12.07
C PRO A 3 -0.08 -4.14 11.82
N LYS A 4 -0.73 -5.10 12.49
CA LYS A 4 -0.51 -6.55 12.33
C LYS A 4 -0.72 -7.06 10.89
N GLU A 5 -1.30 -6.25 10.00
CA GLU A 5 -1.47 -6.58 8.58
C GLU A 5 -0.25 -6.22 7.70
N MET A 6 0.70 -5.43 8.21
CA MET A 6 1.98 -5.22 7.50
C MET A 6 2.91 -6.43 7.61
N VAL A 7 2.74 -7.27 8.64
CA VAL A 7 3.63 -8.40 8.95
C VAL A 7 3.59 -9.49 7.87
N GLN A 8 2.50 -9.60 7.10
CA GLN A 8 2.39 -10.52 5.95
C GLN A 8 2.67 -9.86 4.59
N MET A 9 2.88 -8.54 4.53
CA MET A 9 3.31 -7.89 3.30
C MET A 9 4.82 -8.08 3.13
N GLY A 10 5.23 -8.92 2.18
CA GLY A 10 6.64 -9.07 1.86
C GLY A 10 7.31 -7.72 1.63
N ARG A 11 8.57 -7.56 2.06
CA ARG A 11 9.34 -6.28 2.07
C ARG A 11 9.19 -5.46 0.79
N PHE A 12 9.06 -6.12 -0.36
CA PHE A 12 8.78 -5.51 -1.64
C PHE A 12 7.47 -4.70 -1.67
N ARG A 13 6.34 -5.27 -1.22
CA ARG A 13 5.03 -4.61 -1.24
C ARG A 13 5.02 -3.40 -0.30
N GLN A 14 5.61 -3.55 0.89
CA GLN A 14 5.70 -2.46 1.85
C GLN A 14 6.48 -1.28 1.28
N LYS A 15 7.64 -1.53 0.66
CA LYS A 15 8.44 -0.49 0.01
C LYS A 15 7.70 0.20 -1.13
N VAL A 16 6.96 -0.56 -1.97
CA VAL A 16 6.13 0.01 -3.05
C VAL A 16 5.03 0.92 -2.51
N ILE A 17 4.31 0.49 -1.47
CA ILE A 17 3.24 1.31 -0.88
C ILE A 17 3.81 2.54 -0.18
N GLN A 18 4.93 2.41 0.51
CA GLN A 18 5.61 3.55 1.13
C GLN A 18 6.00 4.60 0.07
N LEU A 19 6.68 4.19 -1.00
CA LEU A 19 7.10 5.11 -2.06
C LEU A 19 5.91 5.72 -2.82
N ALA A 20 4.93 4.90 -3.22
CA ALA A 20 3.84 5.37 -4.07
C ALA A 20 2.71 6.08 -3.32
N ILE A 21 2.46 5.74 -2.04
CA ILE A 21 1.34 6.28 -1.25
C ILE A 21 1.82 7.33 -0.24
N VAL A 22 2.90 7.04 0.50
CA VAL A 22 3.40 7.95 1.55
C VAL A 22 4.23 9.07 0.92
N GLU A 23 5.23 8.73 0.11
CA GLU A 23 6.05 9.72 -0.62
C GLU A 23 5.36 10.27 -1.87
N LYS A 24 4.19 9.73 -2.26
CA LYS A 24 3.42 10.11 -3.47
C LYS A 24 4.27 10.13 -4.76
N LYS A 25 5.30 9.28 -4.84
CA LYS A 25 6.12 9.15 -6.05
C LYS A 25 5.34 8.54 -7.20
N SER A 26 5.78 8.85 -8.41
CA SER A 26 5.19 8.27 -9.62
C SER A 26 5.40 6.75 -9.68
N ILE A 27 4.49 6.08 -10.38
CA ILE A 27 4.54 4.62 -10.59
C ILE A 27 5.86 4.21 -11.25
N TYR A 28 6.33 5.02 -12.22
CA TYR A 28 7.58 4.75 -12.94
C TYR A 28 8.82 4.91 -12.05
N GLU A 29 8.89 5.96 -11.23
CA GLU A 29 9.99 6.14 -10.26
C GLU A 29 10.02 5.01 -9.23
N THR A 30 8.85 4.61 -8.74
CA THR A 30 8.73 3.48 -7.82
C THR A 30 9.17 2.17 -8.48
N ALA A 31 8.85 1.98 -9.77
CA ALA A 31 9.27 0.82 -10.54
C ALA A 31 10.80 0.75 -10.71
N ILE A 32 11.43 1.89 -10.99
CA ILE A 32 12.89 2.03 -11.09
C ILE A 32 13.55 1.73 -9.73
N ALA A 33 13.06 2.36 -8.64
CA ALA A 33 13.62 2.18 -7.30
C ALA A 33 13.47 0.75 -6.75
N CYS A 34 12.45 0.02 -7.21
CA CYS A 34 12.21 -1.37 -6.84
C CYS A 34 12.75 -2.39 -7.86
N GLY A 35 13.37 -1.95 -8.97
CA GLY A 35 13.91 -2.83 -10.01
C GLY A 35 12.85 -3.74 -10.65
N CYS A 36 11.68 -3.17 -10.97
CA CYS A 36 10.53 -3.95 -11.45
C CYS A 36 9.72 -3.17 -12.49
N THR A 37 8.69 -3.81 -13.08
CA THR A 37 7.86 -3.16 -14.09
C THR A 37 6.77 -2.28 -13.46
N ALA A 38 6.42 -1.19 -14.14
CA ALA A 38 5.34 -0.28 -13.73
C ALA A 38 3.99 -1.01 -13.57
N GLU A 39 3.73 -2.06 -14.37
CA GLU A 39 2.55 -2.91 -14.22
C GLU A 39 2.51 -3.66 -12.89
N LYS A 40 3.65 -4.14 -12.40
CA LYS A 40 3.75 -4.84 -11.12
C LYS A 40 3.45 -3.87 -9.97
N VAL A 41 3.95 -2.64 -10.05
CA VAL A 41 3.65 -1.55 -9.13
C VAL A 41 2.15 -1.22 -9.13
N LYS A 42 1.54 -1.05 -10.31
CA LYS A 42 0.09 -0.82 -10.45
C LYS A 42 -0.74 -1.93 -9.78
N ARG A 43 -0.39 -3.20 -9.98
CA ARG A 43 -1.10 -4.34 -9.36
C ARG A 43 -0.98 -4.32 -7.84
N VAL A 44 0.18 -4.00 -7.30
CA VAL A 44 0.39 -3.88 -5.84
C VAL A 44 -0.47 -2.76 -5.26
N ILE A 45 -0.47 -1.58 -5.88
CA ILE A 45 -1.29 -0.44 -5.44
C ILE A 45 -2.79 -0.78 -5.54
N LYS A 46 -3.23 -1.38 -6.64
CA LYS A 46 -4.63 -1.79 -6.84
C LYS A 46 -5.08 -2.78 -5.77
N LYS A 47 -4.25 -3.80 -5.49
CA LYS A 47 -4.53 -4.79 -4.44
C LYS A 47 -4.53 -4.17 -3.05
N TRP A 48 -3.59 -3.26 -2.77
CA TRP A 48 -3.55 -2.52 -1.52
C TRP A 48 -4.77 -1.62 -1.34
N LYS A 49 -5.21 -0.88 -2.36
CA LYS A 49 -6.46 -0.09 -2.34
C LYS A 49 -7.69 -0.96 -2.10
N ALA A 50 -7.75 -2.15 -2.70
CA ALA A 50 -8.85 -3.09 -2.49
C ALA A 50 -8.89 -3.60 -1.04
N LEU A 51 -7.74 -4.00 -0.49
CA LEU A 51 -7.61 -4.44 0.90
C LEU A 51 -7.89 -3.29 1.88
N SER A 52 -7.37 -2.10 1.60
CA SER A 52 -7.58 -0.90 2.40
C SER A 52 -9.05 -0.46 2.40
N ARG A 53 -9.77 -0.55 1.27
CA ARG A 53 -11.23 -0.32 1.25
C ARG A 53 -11.99 -1.29 2.14
N ASN A 54 -11.57 -2.55 2.17
CA ASN A 54 -12.17 -3.54 3.06
C ASN A 54 -11.85 -3.24 4.54
N GLN A 55 -10.62 -2.85 4.85
CA GLN A 55 -10.26 -2.43 6.21
C GLN A 55 -10.97 -1.15 6.66
N VAL A 56 -11.26 -0.21 5.76
CA VAL A 56 -12.05 0.99 6.11
C VAL A 56 -13.51 0.63 6.42
N LEU A 57 -14.04 -0.47 5.89
CA LEU A 57 -15.33 -1.02 6.32
C LEU A 57 -15.24 -1.83 7.63
N SER A 58 -14.08 -2.41 7.93
CA SER A 58 -13.85 -3.21 9.15
C SER A 58 -13.25 -2.43 10.32
N ASN A 59 -12.86 -1.18 10.12
CA ASN A 59 -12.56 -0.22 11.18
C ASN A 59 -13.73 0.77 11.28
N PRO A 60 -14.69 0.60 12.21
CA PRO A 60 -15.40 1.77 12.70
C PRO A 60 -14.33 2.68 13.32
N SER A 61 -13.94 3.74 12.61
CA SER A 61 -13.19 4.82 13.27
C SER A 61 -14.07 5.33 14.42
N PRO A 62 -13.47 5.67 15.58
CA PRO A 62 -14.21 6.01 16.78
C PRO A 62 -15.16 7.17 16.51
N LYS A 63 -16.36 7.05 17.08
CA LYS A 63 -17.36 8.11 17.14
C LYS A 63 -16.69 9.47 17.38
N LYS A 64 -16.96 10.41 16.49
CA LYS A 64 -16.99 11.84 16.83
C LYS A 64 -18.20 12.01 17.75
N GLU A 65 -17.96 12.19 19.04
CA GLU A 65 -18.83 12.92 19.96
C GLU A 65 -18.01 14.09 20.51
#